data_AF-Q4DT70-F1
#
_entry.id   AF-Q4DT70-F1
#
_cell.length_a   1.000
_cell.length_b   1.000
_cell.length_c   1.000
_cell.angle_alpha   90.00
_cell.angle_beta   90.00
_cell.angle_gamma   90.00
#
_symmetry.space_group_name_H-M   'P 1'
#
loop_
_entity.id
_entity.type
_entity.pdbx_description
1 polymer ?
#
loop_
_entity_poly.entity_id
_entity_poly.type
_entity_poly.pdbx_seq_one_letter_code
_entity_poly.pdbx_strand_id
1 'polypeptide(L)'
;MTLKCALRAWTAPMAQVRRSHDGIRGMIAKSRFHRGDLLICVPLAHCYFPHASRDPHRLRRWNRSALFPEAQFWLRQLSPDAPDARVSLCASVSTEKNKVLTLTLSPVEAALAVSVALRYFWRNVVLLKDREGSGRPALGPARFRSADLYLHSLPMEEYISYGLEGPYFSDVEDEANVHSNIEQIAWNLRDCILSHAPQEEYTFYDAHPSELDATLLAAIYVIRARLLRMTAFFEEEKAPDRVTSVIAPIVDLLNHSSTDYTCAACMSIPKRAVVVRAVRDIDFGEELTLDYRAAARQRKNKKQKTLGISDLEEEEDGWEPRYLFSAKDA
;
A
#
# COMPACT_ATOMS: atom_id res chain seq x y z
N MET A 1 5.92 17.64 -14.98
CA MET A 1 4.67 17.48 -14.22
C MET A 1 4.92 16.51 -13.08
N THR A 2 4.53 16.86 -11.86
CA THR A 2 4.74 16.04 -10.66
C THR A 2 3.54 15.15 -10.36
N LEU A 3 3.69 14.16 -9.47
CA LEU A 3 2.60 13.27 -9.06
C LEU A 3 1.39 14.07 -8.54
N LYS A 4 1.61 15.08 -7.68
CA LYS A 4 0.52 15.93 -7.17
C LYS A 4 -0.30 16.59 -8.29
N CYS A 5 0.35 17.06 -9.35
CA CYS A 5 -0.34 17.66 -10.49
C CYS A 5 -1.13 16.61 -11.28
N ALA A 6 -0.57 15.41 -11.44
CA ALA A 6 -1.22 14.30 -12.14
C ALA A 6 -2.47 13.79 -11.41
N LEU A 7 -2.48 13.84 -10.07
CA LEU A 7 -3.60 13.45 -9.21
C LEU A 7 -4.56 14.60 -8.86
N ARG A 8 -4.30 15.82 -9.37
CA ARG A 8 -5.00 17.04 -8.94
C ARG A 8 -5.05 17.19 -7.40
N ALA A 9 -4.01 16.68 -6.73
CA ALA A 9 -3.87 16.77 -5.29
C ALA A 9 -3.34 18.15 -4.93
N TRP A 10 -3.88 18.72 -3.87
CA TRP A 10 -3.32 19.93 -3.27
C TRP A 10 -2.29 19.51 -2.21
N THR A 11 -1.12 20.13 -2.24
CA THR A 11 -0.09 19.96 -1.22
C THR A 11 0.45 21.32 -0.84
N ALA A 12 0.65 21.54 0.45
CA ALA A 12 1.46 22.65 0.94
C ALA A 12 2.90 22.58 0.38
N PRO A 13 3.71 23.65 0.49
CA PRO A 13 5.12 23.63 0.08
C PRO A 13 5.92 22.58 0.87
N MET A 14 6.25 21.46 0.24
CA MET A 14 7.01 20.36 0.81
C MET A 14 7.94 19.72 -0.22
N ALA A 15 8.93 18.97 0.23
CA ALA A 15 9.80 18.15 -0.62
C ALA A 15 9.98 16.76 -0.04
N GLN A 16 10.16 15.77 -0.91
CA GLN A 16 10.66 14.48 -0.50
C GLN A 16 12.19 14.54 -0.45
N VAL A 17 12.79 14.13 0.66
CA VAL A 17 14.24 14.16 0.89
C VAL A 17 14.66 12.85 1.55
N ARG A 18 15.84 12.32 1.21
CA ARG A 18 16.45 11.22 1.97
C ARG A 18 17.04 11.79 3.26
N ARG A 19 16.59 11.26 4.40
CA ARG A 19 17.18 11.52 5.71
C ARG A 19 18.65 11.16 5.70
N SER A 20 19.48 11.97 6.34
CA SER A 20 20.93 11.76 6.38
C SER A 20 21.37 10.61 7.29
N HIS A 21 20.54 10.24 8.28
CA HIS A 21 20.92 9.28 9.32
C HIS A 21 20.56 7.83 8.97
N ASP A 22 19.43 7.60 8.31
CA ASP A 22 18.93 6.26 7.95
C ASP A 22 18.76 6.06 6.42
N GLY A 23 18.89 7.11 5.61
CA GLY A 23 18.69 7.06 4.16
C GLY A 23 17.22 6.98 3.72
N ILE A 24 16.28 6.87 4.64
CA ILE A 24 14.84 6.74 4.37
C ILE A 24 14.32 8.04 3.75
N ARG A 25 13.47 7.91 2.72
CA ARG A 25 12.82 9.08 2.11
C ARG A 25 11.68 9.57 3.00
N GLY A 26 11.76 10.82 3.45
CA GLY A 26 10.71 11.51 4.20
C GLY A 26 10.20 12.75 3.46
N MET A 27 9.05 13.27 3.89
CA MET A 27 8.50 14.52 3.38
C MET A 27 8.82 15.66 4.35
N ILE A 28 9.49 16.72 3.90
CA ILE A 28 9.87 17.87 4.75
C ILE A 28 9.11 19.13 4.37
N ALA A 29 8.89 20.00 5.36
CA ALA A 29 8.26 21.30 5.19
C ALA A 29 9.20 22.31 4.50
N LYS A 30 8.72 23.00 3.45
CA LYS A 30 9.46 24.11 2.80
C LYS A 30 9.04 25.49 3.31
N SER A 31 8.17 25.54 4.29
CA SER A 31 7.70 26.74 4.98
C SER A 31 7.25 26.34 6.37
N ARG A 32 7.17 27.29 7.30
CA ARG A 32 6.50 27.06 8.58
C ARG A 32 5.00 26.83 8.35
N PHE A 33 4.42 25.90 9.11
CA PHE A 33 2.98 25.67 9.18
C PHE A 33 2.49 25.85 10.61
N HIS A 34 1.28 26.36 10.76
CA HIS A 34 0.60 26.46 12.04
C HIS A 34 -0.25 25.24 12.32
N ARG A 35 -0.49 24.97 13.60
CA ARG A 35 -1.46 23.95 14.02
C ARG A 35 -2.80 24.12 13.29
N GLY A 36 -3.28 23.03 12.71
CA GLY A 36 -4.55 22.98 11.98
C GLY A 36 -4.44 23.29 10.48
N ASP A 37 -3.30 23.79 10.01
CA ASP A 37 -3.08 24.06 8.59
C ASP A 37 -3.33 22.81 7.74
N LEU A 38 -3.92 23.02 6.57
CA LEU A 38 -4.05 21.96 5.57
C LEU A 38 -2.66 21.69 4.98
N LEU A 39 -2.23 20.42 4.96
CA LEU A 39 -0.94 20.02 4.42
C LEU A 39 -1.08 19.26 3.11
N ILE A 40 -2.00 18.30 3.05
CA ILE A 40 -2.24 17.47 1.87
C ILE A 40 -3.75 17.25 1.70
N CYS A 41 -4.23 17.29 0.47
CA CYS A 41 -5.60 16.93 0.09
C CYS A 41 -5.57 16.10 -1.20
N VAL A 42 -5.90 14.81 -1.09
CA VAL A 42 -5.90 13.86 -2.22
C VAL A 42 -7.33 13.43 -2.52
N PRO A 43 -7.84 13.66 -3.74
CA PRO A 43 -9.19 13.23 -4.11
C PRO A 43 -9.37 11.70 -3.95
N LEU A 44 -10.51 11.26 -3.42
CA LEU A 44 -10.77 9.81 -3.23
C LEU A 44 -10.76 9.03 -4.54
N ALA A 45 -10.96 9.71 -5.69
CA ALA A 45 -10.86 9.12 -7.01
C ALA A 45 -9.45 8.59 -7.35
N HIS A 46 -8.43 8.93 -6.56
CA HIS A 46 -7.06 8.43 -6.70
C HIS A 46 -6.63 7.53 -5.52
N CYS A 47 -7.54 7.27 -4.57
CA CYS A 47 -7.28 6.44 -3.40
C CYS A 47 -7.91 5.04 -3.59
N TYR A 48 -7.38 4.07 -2.87
CA TYR A 48 -7.94 2.72 -2.81
C TYR A 48 -8.38 2.38 -1.39
N PHE A 49 -9.45 1.62 -1.27
CA PHE A 49 -10.08 1.23 -0.01
C PHE A 49 -10.19 -0.30 0.07
N PRO A 50 -9.11 -0.97 0.50
CA PRO A 50 -9.03 -2.43 0.61
C PRO A 50 -10.18 -3.12 1.33
N HIS A 51 -10.76 -2.47 2.34
CA HIS A 51 -11.75 -3.05 3.22
C HIS A 51 -13.09 -2.30 3.20
N ALA A 52 -13.38 -1.56 2.11
CA ALA A 52 -14.61 -0.76 2.03
C ALA A 52 -15.90 -1.58 2.04
N SER A 53 -15.86 -2.83 1.58
CA SER A 53 -17.02 -3.73 1.59
C SER A 53 -16.61 -5.19 1.48
N ARG A 54 -17.37 -6.07 2.13
CA ARG A 54 -17.30 -7.53 1.90
C ARG A 54 -18.05 -7.96 0.62
N ASP A 55 -18.97 -7.13 0.13
CA ASP A 55 -19.64 -7.36 -1.16
C ASP A 55 -18.68 -7.00 -2.31
N PRO A 56 -18.28 -7.94 -3.18
CA PRO A 56 -17.32 -7.69 -4.25
C PRO A 56 -17.77 -6.60 -5.23
N HIS A 57 -19.07 -6.47 -5.52
CA HIS A 57 -19.57 -5.43 -6.42
C HIS A 57 -19.38 -4.04 -5.82
N ARG A 58 -19.71 -3.86 -4.53
CA ARG A 58 -19.45 -2.63 -3.79
C ARG A 58 -17.95 -2.37 -3.61
N LEU A 59 -17.15 -3.39 -3.32
CA LEU A 59 -15.69 -3.28 -3.21
C LEU A 59 -15.09 -2.71 -4.49
N ARG A 60 -15.44 -3.28 -5.64
CA ARG A 60 -15.04 -2.78 -6.97
C ARG A 60 -15.51 -1.35 -7.21
N ARG A 61 -16.76 -1.02 -6.84
CA ARG A 61 -17.30 0.35 -6.98
C ARG A 61 -16.50 1.38 -6.18
N TRP A 62 -16.16 1.08 -4.94
CA TRP A 62 -15.32 1.94 -4.10
C TRP A 62 -13.90 2.11 -4.65
N ASN A 63 -13.39 1.08 -5.31
CA ASN A 63 -12.03 1.01 -5.81
C ASN A 63 -11.90 1.33 -7.31
N ARG A 64 -12.86 2.05 -7.92
CA ARG A 64 -12.79 2.54 -9.31
C ARG A 64 -11.77 3.67 -9.53
N SER A 65 -10.72 3.68 -8.73
CA SER A 65 -9.68 4.71 -8.74
C SER A 65 -9.03 4.83 -10.12
N ALA A 66 -8.65 6.06 -10.47
CA ALA A 66 -8.00 6.41 -11.72
C ALA A 66 -6.45 6.37 -11.63
N LEU A 67 -5.86 5.80 -10.57
CA LEU A 67 -4.40 5.76 -10.44
C LEU A 67 -3.77 4.75 -11.39
N PHE A 68 -4.19 3.48 -11.31
CA PHE A 68 -3.77 2.38 -12.19
C PHE A 68 -4.96 1.90 -13.06
N PRO A 69 -4.93 2.12 -14.39
CA PRO A 69 -6.03 1.69 -15.26
C PRO A 69 -6.33 0.18 -15.21
N GLU A 70 -5.29 -0.64 -15.16
CA GLU A 70 -5.35 -2.10 -15.14
C GLU A 70 -5.82 -2.68 -13.79
N ALA A 71 -5.76 -1.91 -12.70
CA ALA A 71 -6.18 -2.40 -11.39
C ALA A 71 -7.65 -2.85 -11.36
N GLN A 72 -8.51 -2.31 -12.23
CA GLN A 72 -9.89 -2.77 -12.36
C GLN A 72 -10.02 -4.18 -12.91
N PHE A 73 -9.13 -4.55 -13.84
CA PHE A 73 -9.10 -5.89 -14.41
C PHE A 73 -8.64 -6.88 -13.34
N TRP A 74 -7.49 -6.62 -12.72
CA TRP A 74 -6.96 -7.49 -11.66
C TRP A 74 -7.91 -7.60 -10.47
N LEU A 75 -8.55 -6.50 -10.05
CA LEU A 75 -9.52 -6.55 -8.96
C LEU A 75 -10.71 -7.47 -9.29
N ARG A 76 -11.14 -7.59 -10.55
CA ARG A 76 -12.18 -8.57 -10.92
C ARG A 76 -11.68 -10.00 -10.80
N GLN A 77 -10.48 -10.29 -11.28
CA GLN A 77 -9.92 -11.65 -11.25
C GLN A 77 -9.53 -12.12 -9.84
N LEU A 78 -9.19 -11.18 -8.96
CA LEU A 78 -8.77 -11.46 -7.59
C LEU A 78 -9.91 -11.29 -6.57
N SER A 79 -11.12 -10.92 -7.03
CA SER A 79 -12.28 -10.84 -6.15
C SER A 79 -12.81 -12.24 -5.78
N PRO A 80 -13.43 -12.41 -4.60
CA PRO A 80 -13.99 -13.70 -4.17
C PRO A 80 -15.08 -14.29 -5.09
N ASP A 81 -15.69 -13.47 -5.94
CA ASP A 81 -16.71 -13.83 -6.93
C ASP A 81 -16.15 -13.96 -8.35
N ALA A 82 -14.84 -14.04 -8.53
CA ALA A 82 -14.23 -14.29 -9.84
C ALA A 82 -14.78 -15.61 -10.44
N PRO A 83 -15.10 -15.63 -11.75
CA PRO A 83 -15.71 -16.79 -12.40
C PRO A 83 -14.73 -17.96 -12.56
N ASP A 84 -13.44 -17.65 -12.75
CA ASP A 84 -12.36 -18.61 -12.89
C ASP A 84 -11.83 -19.03 -11.52
N ALA A 85 -11.10 -20.16 -11.46
CA ALA A 85 -10.59 -20.75 -10.22
C ALA A 85 -10.03 -19.67 -9.27
N ARG A 86 -10.58 -19.62 -8.05
CA ARG A 86 -10.28 -18.57 -7.07
C ARG A 86 -8.79 -18.56 -6.74
N VAL A 87 -8.13 -17.42 -6.95
CA VAL A 87 -6.74 -17.20 -6.52
C VAL A 87 -6.71 -17.13 -5.00
N SER A 88 -5.90 -17.97 -4.36
CA SER A 88 -5.72 -17.89 -2.90
C SER A 88 -4.87 -16.67 -2.54
N LEU A 89 -5.52 -15.67 -1.94
CA LEU A 89 -4.86 -14.48 -1.37
C LEU A 89 -4.50 -14.66 0.12
N CYS A 90 -4.55 -15.90 0.58
CA CYS A 90 -4.27 -16.31 1.94
C CYS A 90 -3.20 -17.41 1.92
N ALA A 91 -2.24 -17.30 2.82
CA ALA A 91 -1.23 -18.31 3.09
C ALA A 91 -1.12 -18.52 4.60
N SER A 92 -0.75 -19.74 5.02
CA SER A 92 -0.58 -20.06 6.43
C SER A 92 0.61 -20.98 6.63
N VAL A 93 1.41 -20.70 7.66
CA VAL A 93 2.58 -21.50 8.06
C VAL A 93 2.46 -21.85 9.52
N SER A 94 2.71 -23.12 9.84
CA SER A 94 2.82 -23.60 11.22
C SER A 94 4.23 -23.34 11.74
N THR A 95 4.35 -22.69 12.89
CA THR A 95 5.63 -22.42 13.54
C THR A 95 6.04 -23.59 14.43
N GLU A 96 7.31 -23.63 14.86
CA GLU A 96 7.84 -24.67 15.75
C GLU A 96 7.07 -24.79 17.08
N LYS A 97 6.40 -23.71 17.51
CA LYS A 97 5.57 -23.65 18.72
C LYS A 97 4.13 -24.15 18.49
N ASN A 98 3.86 -24.84 17.38
CA ASN A 98 2.50 -25.25 16.94
C ASN A 98 1.52 -24.07 16.82
N LYS A 99 2.01 -22.86 16.57
CA LYS A 99 1.17 -21.72 16.23
C LYS A 99 0.97 -21.70 14.72
N VAL A 100 -0.19 -21.25 14.24
CA VAL A 100 -0.42 -21.02 12.82
C VAL A 100 -0.39 -19.52 12.57
N LEU A 101 0.52 -19.08 11.71
CA LEU A 101 0.57 -17.70 11.25
C LEU A 101 -0.07 -17.63 9.88
N THR A 102 -1.15 -16.87 9.78
CA THR A 102 -1.90 -16.65 8.54
C THR A 102 -1.68 -15.24 8.05
N LEU A 103 -1.37 -15.09 6.77
CA LEU A 103 -1.31 -13.80 6.09
C LEU A 103 -2.37 -13.74 4.99
N THR A 104 -3.18 -12.68 5.03
CA THR A 104 -4.21 -12.41 4.03
C THR A 104 -3.92 -11.07 3.34
N LEU A 105 -3.95 -11.06 2.00
CA LEU A 105 -4.05 -9.83 1.20
C LEU A 105 -5.51 -9.58 0.83
N SER A 106 -5.96 -8.33 0.91
CA SER A 106 -7.23 -7.98 0.27
C SER A 106 -7.12 -8.09 -1.26
N PRO A 107 -8.24 -8.32 -1.97
CA PRO A 107 -8.27 -8.26 -3.43
C PRO A 107 -7.73 -6.95 -4.02
N VAL A 108 -7.86 -5.85 -3.27
CA VAL A 108 -7.38 -4.53 -3.69
C VAL A 108 -5.87 -4.42 -3.53
N GLU A 109 -5.31 -4.86 -2.40
CA GLU A 109 -3.85 -4.93 -2.21
C GLU A 109 -3.21 -5.80 -3.27
N ALA A 110 -3.78 -6.98 -3.52
CA ALA A 110 -3.31 -7.91 -4.54
C ALA A 110 -3.37 -7.29 -5.95
N ALA A 111 -4.49 -6.65 -6.32
CA ALA A 111 -4.62 -5.98 -7.61
C ALA A 111 -3.61 -4.84 -7.79
N LEU A 112 -3.31 -4.09 -6.72
CA LEU A 112 -2.30 -3.04 -6.74
C LEU A 112 -0.88 -3.59 -6.81
N ALA A 113 -0.59 -4.65 -6.06
CA ALA A 113 0.71 -5.33 -6.09
C ALA A 113 1.00 -5.84 -7.50
N VAL A 114 0.03 -6.51 -8.15
CA VAL A 114 0.16 -6.94 -9.55
C VAL A 114 0.36 -5.75 -10.48
N SER A 115 -0.43 -4.68 -10.34
CA SER A 115 -0.30 -3.47 -11.19
C SER A 115 1.09 -2.82 -11.06
N VAL A 116 1.62 -2.71 -9.84
CA VAL A 116 2.95 -2.18 -9.55
C VAL A 116 4.04 -3.10 -10.11
N ALA A 117 3.95 -4.41 -9.83
CA ALA A 117 4.92 -5.41 -10.28
C ALA A 117 5.02 -5.44 -11.80
N LEU A 118 3.90 -5.55 -12.51
CA LEU A 118 3.89 -5.62 -13.98
C LEU A 118 4.42 -4.33 -14.61
N ARG A 119 4.02 -3.16 -14.09
CA ARG A 119 4.59 -1.90 -14.60
C ARG A 119 6.08 -1.80 -14.32
N TYR A 120 6.56 -2.25 -13.16
CA TYR A 120 7.99 -2.24 -12.84
C TYR A 120 8.77 -3.22 -13.72
N PHE A 121 8.27 -4.44 -13.89
CA PHE A 121 8.86 -5.48 -14.71
C PHE A 121 9.04 -5.01 -16.16
N TRP A 122 7.96 -4.56 -16.80
CA TRP A 122 8.01 -4.12 -18.20
C TRP A 122 8.85 -2.85 -18.41
N ARG A 123 8.91 -1.94 -17.43
CA ARG A 123 9.64 -0.67 -17.58
C ARG A 123 11.09 -0.73 -17.18
N ASN A 124 11.41 -1.51 -16.16
CA ASN A 124 12.75 -1.50 -15.60
C ASN A 124 13.43 -2.82 -15.94
N VAL A 125 12.82 -3.98 -15.70
CA VAL A 125 13.48 -5.27 -15.97
C VAL A 125 13.64 -5.50 -17.48
N VAL A 126 12.56 -5.44 -18.25
CA VAL A 126 12.59 -5.74 -19.69
C VAL A 126 13.41 -4.70 -20.46
N LEU A 127 13.18 -3.40 -20.23
CA LEU A 127 13.95 -2.35 -20.89
C LEU A 127 15.45 -2.37 -20.53
N LEU A 128 15.84 -2.82 -19.33
CA LEU A 128 17.26 -2.96 -18.99
C LEU A 128 17.93 -4.12 -19.74
N LYS A 129 17.19 -5.20 -20.01
CA LYS A 129 17.70 -6.38 -20.74
C LYS A 129 17.70 -6.17 -22.25
N ASP A 130 16.72 -5.44 -22.76
CA ASP A 130 16.60 -5.12 -24.18
C ASP A 130 17.25 -3.77 -24.50
N ARG A 131 18.56 -3.79 -24.74
CA ARG A 131 19.34 -2.61 -25.19
C ARG A 131 18.94 -2.09 -26.58
N GLU A 132 18.00 -2.74 -27.28
CA GLU A 132 17.63 -2.49 -28.67
C GLU A 132 16.19 -1.94 -28.83
N GLY A 133 15.76 -1.04 -27.95
CA GLY A 133 14.38 -0.55 -27.75
C GLY A 133 13.59 0.10 -28.92
N SER A 134 13.72 -0.38 -30.16
CA SER A 134 12.93 0.04 -31.32
C SER A 134 12.18 -1.14 -31.94
N GLY A 135 10.83 -1.07 -31.98
CA GLY A 135 9.99 -1.92 -32.85
C GLY A 135 9.17 -3.03 -32.18
N ARG A 136 9.19 -3.17 -30.85
CA ARG A 136 8.38 -4.20 -30.18
C ARG A 136 6.89 -3.81 -30.08
N PRO A 137 5.97 -4.80 -30.11
CA PRO A 137 4.57 -4.57 -29.79
C PRO A 137 4.44 -3.87 -28.44
N ALA A 138 3.37 -3.10 -28.26
CA ALA A 138 3.07 -2.46 -26.97
C ALA A 138 2.61 -3.53 -25.96
N LEU A 139 3.56 -4.35 -25.48
CA LEU A 139 3.37 -5.33 -24.42
C LEU A 139 3.37 -4.64 -23.06
N GLY A 140 2.67 -5.25 -22.12
CA GLY A 140 2.53 -4.78 -20.75
C GLY A 140 1.53 -3.63 -20.58
N PRO A 141 1.46 -3.07 -19.37
CA PRO A 141 0.47 -2.04 -19.06
C PRO A 141 0.64 -0.78 -19.91
N ALA A 142 -0.48 -0.28 -20.44
CA ALA A 142 -0.50 0.95 -21.23
C ALA A 142 0.16 2.12 -20.47
N ARG A 143 0.85 2.99 -21.23
CA ARG A 143 1.48 4.20 -20.70
C ARG A 143 0.41 5.06 -20.02
N PHE A 144 0.58 5.32 -18.73
CA PHE A 144 -0.38 6.09 -17.95
C PHE A 144 0.33 6.93 -16.92
N ARG A 145 0.44 8.23 -17.20
CA ARG A 145 1.36 9.13 -16.50
C ARG A 145 1.21 9.12 -14.97
N SER A 146 -0.01 9.06 -14.46
CA SER A 146 -0.25 9.07 -13.00
C SER A 146 0.24 7.78 -12.34
N ALA A 147 -0.04 6.62 -12.94
CA ALA A 147 0.46 5.33 -12.48
C ALA A 147 2.00 5.32 -12.46
N ASP A 148 2.58 5.84 -13.54
CA ASP A 148 4.02 5.87 -13.75
C ASP A 148 4.74 6.76 -12.73
N LEU A 149 4.20 7.96 -12.49
CA LEU A 149 4.71 8.87 -11.46
C LEU A 149 4.57 8.29 -10.05
N TYR A 150 3.49 7.53 -9.79
CA TYR A 150 3.33 6.86 -8.51
C TYR A 150 4.31 5.70 -8.36
N LEU A 151 4.49 4.87 -9.39
CA LEU A 151 5.50 3.80 -9.42
C LEU A 151 6.91 4.35 -9.11
N HIS A 152 7.31 5.47 -9.71
CA HIS A 152 8.61 6.10 -9.42
C HIS A 152 8.74 6.65 -8.00
N SER A 153 7.62 6.84 -7.28
CA SER A 153 7.63 7.21 -5.86
C SER A 153 7.77 6.01 -4.91
N LEU A 154 7.66 4.79 -5.44
CA LEU A 154 7.79 3.54 -4.71
C LEU A 154 9.27 3.10 -4.65
N PRO A 155 9.75 2.58 -3.51
CA PRO A 155 11.13 2.10 -3.36
C PRO A 155 11.32 0.69 -3.95
N MET A 156 10.74 0.39 -5.11
CA MET A 156 10.78 -0.96 -5.70
C MET A 156 12.21 -1.47 -5.92
N GLU A 157 13.09 -0.62 -6.47
CA GLU A 157 14.49 -0.96 -6.73
C GLU A 157 15.25 -1.29 -5.44
N GLU A 158 14.99 -0.53 -4.37
CA GLU A 158 15.60 -0.73 -3.06
C GLU A 158 15.15 -2.07 -2.45
N TYR A 159 13.85 -2.36 -2.49
CA TYR A 159 13.30 -3.64 -2.01
C TYR A 159 13.82 -4.84 -2.82
N ILE A 160 13.97 -4.70 -4.13
CA ILE A 160 14.56 -5.75 -4.97
C ILE A 160 16.05 -5.93 -4.64
N SER A 161 16.77 -4.84 -4.37
CA SER A 161 18.21 -4.88 -4.06
C SER A 161 18.53 -5.54 -2.72
N TYR A 162 17.60 -5.52 -1.76
CA TYR A 162 17.73 -6.27 -0.51
C TYR A 162 17.69 -7.79 -0.71
N GLY A 163 17.26 -8.26 -1.89
CA GLY A 163 16.97 -9.68 -2.12
C GLY A 163 15.63 -10.07 -1.50
N LEU A 164 15.19 -11.30 -1.79
CA LEU A 164 13.87 -11.79 -1.35
C LEU A 164 13.70 -11.67 0.17
N GLU A 165 14.76 -11.93 0.94
CA GLU A 165 14.74 -11.98 2.41
C GLU A 165 15.15 -10.66 3.09
N GLY A 166 15.86 -9.76 2.40
CA GLY A 166 16.54 -8.64 3.05
C GLY A 166 15.68 -7.53 3.68
N PRO A 167 14.39 -7.32 3.35
CA PRO A 167 13.56 -6.38 4.10
C PRO A 167 13.34 -6.78 5.57
N TYR A 168 13.71 -7.99 5.98
CA TYR A 168 13.47 -8.53 7.32
C TYR A 168 14.76 -8.63 8.12
N PHE A 169 15.16 -7.50 8.67
CA PHE A 169 16.04 -7.47 9.83
C PHE A 169 15.20 -6.95 11.00
N SER A 170 14.46 -7.87 11.61
CA SER A 170 13.71 -7.57 12.81
C SER A 170 13.96 -8.73 13.80
N ASP A 171 14.03 -8.41 15.10
CA ASP A 171 14.32 -9.40 16.15
C ASP A 171 13.06 -10.20 16.55
N VAL A 172 12.05 -10.28 15.69
CA VAL A 172 10.73 -10.84 16.05
C VAL A 172 10.72 -12.34 15.75
N GLU A 173 10.39 -13.14 16.78
CA GLU A 173 10.16 -14.57 16.62
C GLU A 173 9.12 -14.83 15.50
N ASP A 174 9.38 -15.81 14.64
CA ASP A 174 8.53 -16.26 13.52
C ASP A 174 8.59 -15.47 12.19
N GLU A 175 9.57 -14.58 11.98
CA GLU A 175 9.70 -13.77 10.74
C GLU A 175 9.83 -14.57 9.45
N ALA A 176 10.66 -15.62 9.44
CA ALA A 176 10.84 -16.49 8.27
C ALA A 176 9.51 -17.13 7.82
N ASN A 177 8.60 -17.39 8.77
CA ASN A 177 7.28 -17.95 8.50
C ASN A 177 6.37 -16.92 7.81
N VAL A 178 6.47 -15.64 8.18
CA VAL A 178 5.71 -14.56 7.54
C VAL A 178 6.21 -14.30 6.12
N HIS A 179 7.53 -14.30 5.91
CA HIS A 179 8.11 -14.19 4.57
C HIS A 179 7.63 -15.32 3.66
N SER A 180 7.69 -16.57 4.14
CA SER A 180 7.20 -17.76 3.42
C SER A 180 5.73 -17.64 3.01
N ASN A 181 4.87 -17.08 3.87
CA ASN A 181 3.46 -16.81 3.52
C ASN A 181 3.34 -15.81 2.35
N ILE A 182 4.18 -14.79 2.32
CA ILE A 182 4.15 -13.76 1.26
C ILE A 182 4.65 -14.33 -0.06
N GLU A 183 5.70 -15.15 -0.03
CA GLU A 183 6.17 -15.90 -1.22
C GLU A 183 5.07 -16.79 -1.79
N GLN A 184 4.35 -17.54 -0.95
CA GLN A 184 3.25 -18.38 -1.40
C GLN A 184 2.14 -17.56 -2.09
N ILE A 185 1.79 -16.40 -1.53
CA ILE A 185 0.82 -15.49 -2.16
C ILE A 185 1.38 -14.92 -3.47
N ALA A 186 2.66 -14.58 -3.53
CA ALA A 186 3.31 -14.09 -4.75
C ALA A 186 3.24 -15.12 -5.88
N TRP A 187 3.47 -16.41 -5.59
CA TRP A 187 3.33 -17.49 -6.57
C TRP A 187 1.89 -17.64 -7.06
N ASN A 188 0.90 -17.58 -6.16
CA ASN A 188 -0.52 -17.62 -6.56
C ASN A 188 -0.87 -16.44 -7.49
N LEU A 189 -0.30 -15.25 -7.23
CA LEU A 189 -0.47 -14.08 -8.10
C LEU A 189 0.23 -14.25 -9.45
N ARG A 190 1.43 -14.83 -9.48
CA ARG A 190 2.12 -15.17 -10.74
C ARG A 190 1.26 -16.11 -11.58
N ASP A 191 0.75 -17.19 -11.01
CA ASP A 191 -0.05 -18.17 -11.75
C ASP A 191 -1.34 -17.53 -12.30
N CYS A 192 -1.95 -16.62 -11.55
CA CYS A 192 -3.06 -15.79 -12.02
C CYS A 192 -2.67 -14.89 -13.21
N ILE A 193 -1.50 -14.25 -13.15
CA ILE A 193 -0.99 -13.40 -14.24
C ILE A 193 -0.78 -14.24 -15.50
N LEU A 194 -0.08 -15.38 -15.38
CA LEU A 194 0.21 -16.27 -16.49
C LEU A 194 -1.07 -16.80 -17.15
N SER A 195 -2.10 -17.11 -16.36
CA SER A 195 -3.39 -17.58 -16.87
C SER A 195 -4.16 -16.54 -17.70
N HIS A 196 -3.84 -15.25 -17.54
CA HIS A 196 -4.51 -14.14 -18.22
C HIS A 196 -3.61 -13.38 -19.20
N ALA A 197 -2.33 -13.74 -19.28
CA ALA A 197 -1.37 -13.09 -20.15
C ALA A 197 -1.66 -13.45 -21.63
N PRO A 198 -1.65 -12.49 -22.55
CA PRO A 198 -1.54 -12.78 -23.98
C PRO A 198 -0.32 -13.66 -24.26
N GLN A 199 -0.37 -14.49 -25.30
CA GLN A 199 0.68 -15.47 -25.62
C GLN A 199 2.08 -14.83 -25.69
N GLU A 200 2.17 -13.62 -26.25
CA GLU A 200 3.41 -12.87 -26.34
C GLU A 200 3.94 -12.49 -24.96
N GLU A 201 3.09 -11.98 -24.07
CA GLU A 201 3.49 -11.62 -22.69
C GLU A 201 3.85 -12.86 -21.87
N TYR A 202 3.09 -13.96 -22.02
CA TYR A 202 3.37 -15.24 -21.36
C TYR A 202 4.80 -15.70 -21.66
N THR A 203 5.19 -15.67 -22.93
CA THR A 203 6.54 -16.10 -23.35
C THR A 203 7.64 -15.24 -22.71
N PHE A 204 7.39 -13.93 -22.51
CA PHE A 204 8.33 -13.06 -21.81
C PHE A 204 8.41 -13.34 -20.31
N TYR A 205 7.28 -13.63 -19.66
CA TYR A 205 7.26 -14.00 -18.25
C TYR A 205 7.94 -15.35 -18.00
N ASP A 206 7.69 -16.34 -18.85
CA ASP A 206 8.28 -17.67 -18.79
C ASP A 206 9.81 -17.65 -19.03
N ALA A 207 10.30 -16.71 -19.84
CA ALA A 207 11.73 -16.49 -20.03
C ALA A 207 12.40 -15.77 -18.84
N HIS A 208 11.64 -15.15 -17.94
CA HIS A 208 12.13 -14.32 -16.82
C HIS A 208 11.37 -14.57 -15.50
N PRO A 209 11.24 -15.83 -15.04
CA PRO A 209 10.39 -16.17 -13.91
C PRO A 209 10.90 -15.55 -12.61
N SER A 210 12.21 -15.59 -12.38
CA SER A 210 12.84 -15.08 -11.16
C SER A 210 12.67 -13.57 -10.99
N GLU A 211 12.75 -12.81 -12.09
CA GLU A 211 12.53 -11.36 -12.03
C GLU A 211 11.06 -11.02 -11.81
N LEU A 212 10.14 -11.77 -12.42
CA LEU A 212 8.72 -11.58 -12.16
C LEU A 212 8.40 -11.87 -10.68
N ASP A 213 8.89 -12.97 -10.13
CA ASP A 213 8.72 -13.35 -8.72
C ASP A 213 9.28 -12.27 -7.78
N ALA A 214 10.51 -11.79 -8.02
CA ALA A 214 11.13 -10.74 -7.21
C ALA A 214 10.33 -9.43 -7.27
N THR A 215 9.81 -9.04 -8.44
CA THR A 215 9.00 -7.82 -8.57
C THR A 215 7.63 -7.96 -7.91
N LEU A 216 7.00 -9.13 -7.96
CA LEU A 216 5.74 -9.41 -7.28
C LEU A 216 5.91 -9.36 -5.77
N LEU A 217 6.93 -10.05 -5.25
CA LEU A 217 7.25 -10.07 -3.83
C LEU A 217 7.50 -8.65 -3.31
N ALA A 218 8.39 -7.90 -3.97
CA ALA A 218 8.68 -6.51 -3.61
C ALA A 218 7.42 -5.61 -3.68
N ALA A 219 6.55 -5.82 -4.68
CA ALA A 219 5.32 -5.05 -4.79
C ALA A 219 4.33 -5.34 -3.66
N ILE A 220 4.20 -6.61 -3.23
CA ILE A 220 3.35 -6.96 -2.08
C ILE A 220 3.86 -6.24 -0.83
N TYR A 221 5.18 -6.26 -0.59
CA TYR A 221 5.78 -5.54 0.53
C TYR A 221 5.48 -4.06 0.51
N VAL A 222 5.79 -3.41 -0.62
CA VAL A 222 5.64 -1.97 -0.78
C VAL A 222 4.18 -1.53 -0.64
N ILE A 223 3.24 -2.29 -1.22
CA ILE A 223 1.81 -1.97 -1.13
C ILE A 223 1.28 -2.16 0.28
N ARG A 224 1.66 -3.25 0.95
CA ARG A 224 1.20 -3.55 2.32
C ARG A 224 1.71 -2.49 3.31
N ALA A 225 2.97 -2.05 3.17
CA ALA A 225 3.54 -0.95 3.96
C ALA A 225 2.81 0.39 3.79
N ARG A 226 2.10 0.58 2.67
CA ARG A 226 1.38 1.83 2.34
C ARG A 226 -0.07 1.85 2.80
N LEU A 227 -0.58 0.76 3.35
CA LEU A 227 -1.95 0.67 3.85
C LEU A 227 -2.14 1.49 5.13
N LEU A 228 -2.77 2.66 5.05
CA LEU A 228 -3.05 3.55 6.17
C LEU A 228 -4.37 3.17 6.83
N ARG A 229 -4.43 3.15 8.17
CA ARG A 229 -5.70 3.14 8.90
C ARG A 229 -6.05 4.55 9.32
N MET A 230 -7.21 5.05 8.89
CA MET A 230 -7.65 6.39 9.23
C MET A 230 -9.14 6.47 9.48
N THR A 231 -9.51 7.50 10.24
CA THR A 231 -10.89 7.85 10.54
C THR A 231 -11.60 8.43 9.32
N ALA A 232 -12.82 7.93 9.06
CA ALA A 232 -13.76 8.48 8.10
C ALA A 232 -14.73 9.45 8.78
N PHE A 233 -14.80 10.69 8.28
CA PHE A 233 -15.73 11.71 8.74
C PHE A 233 -16.93 11.82 7.78
N PHE A 234 -18.12 11.60 8.32
CA PHE A 234 -19.42 11.80 7.68
C PHE A 234 -20.09 13.03 8.33
N GLU A 235 -20.55 14.00 7.54
CA GLU A 235 -21.10 15.27 8.07
C GLU A 235 -22.37 15.08 8.89
N GLU A 236 -23.11 13.99 8.64
CA GLU A 236 -24.43 13.73 9.19
C GLU A 236 -24.43 12.81 10.42
N GLU A 237 -23.31 12.14 10.74
CA GLU A 237 -23.24 11.22 11.88
C GLU A 237 -22.65 11.93 13.11
N LYS A 238 -23.48 12.16 14.14
CA LYS A 238 -23.01 12.56 15.49
C LYS A 238 -22.10 11.51 16.14
N ALA A 239 -22.07 10.29 15.60
CA ALA A 239 -21.16 9.23 16.03
C ALA A 239 -19.84 9.36 15.26
N PRO A 240 -18.73 9.71 15.94
CA PRO A 240 -17.46 9.84 15.27
C PRO A 240 -16.87 8.45 14.97
N ASP A 241 -16.42 8.32 13.73
CA ASP A 241 -15.29 7.51 13.31
C ASP A 241 -15.56 6.05 12.95
N ARG A 242 -15.92 5.82 11.68
CA ARG A 242 -15.58 4.53 11.06
C ARG A 242 -14.11 4.56 10.69
N VAL A 243 -13.30 3.74 11.36
CA VAL A 243 -11.91 3.50 10.94
C VAL A 243 -11.93 2.66 9.67
N THR A 244 -11.29 3.14 8.61
CA THR A 244 -11.12 2.41 7.36
C THR A 244 -9.64 2.28 7.02
N SER A 245 -9.30 1.24 6.26
CA SER A 245 -8.01 1.18 5.59
C SER A 245 -8.07 1.90 4.24
N VAL A 246 -6.99 2.60 3.90
CA VAL A 246 -6.86 3.32 2.63
C VAL A 246 -5.41 3.29 2.14
N ILE A 247 -5.22 3.21 0.84
CA ILE A 247 -3.95 3.54 0.19
C ILE A 247 -4.17 4.87 -0.51
N ALA A 248 -3.49 5.91 -0.03
CA ALA A 248 -3.65 7.29 -0.48
C ALA A 248 -2.31 7.81 -1.00
N PRO A 249 -2.12 7.91 -2.33
CA PRO A 249 -0.87 8.39 -2.90
C PRO A 249 -0.46 9.75 -2.31
N ILE A 250 0.84 9.98 -2.14
CA ILE A 250 1.43 11.18 -1.50
C ILE A 250 1.30 11.14 0.03
N VAL A 251 0.14 10.78 0.58
CA VAL A 251 -0.04 10.63 2.04
C VAL A 251 0.72 9.41 2.55
N ASP A 252 0.76 8.35 1.75
CA ASP A 252 1.53 7.12 1.99
C ASP A 252 3.05 7.30 1.87
N LEU A 253 3.54 8.52 1.61
CA LEU A 253 4.96 8.90 1.68
C LEU A 253 5.34 9.58 3.00
N LEU A 254 4.37 9.86 3.88
CA LEU A 254 4.64 10.40 5.21
C LEU A 254 5.11 9.27 6.12
N ASN A 255 6.25 9.44 6.79
CA ASN A 255 6.82 8.44 7.68
C ASN A 255 6.07 8.34 9.02
N HIS A 256 6.41 7.31 9.79
CA HIS A 256 5.89 7.13 11.13
C HIS A 256 6.56 8.06 12.16
N SER A 257 5.81 8.49 13.17
CA SER A 257 6.35 8.88 14.48
C SER A 257 5.33 8.51 15.56
N SER A 258 5.77 7.89 16.65
CA SER A 258 4.86 7.36 17.69
C SER A 258 4.53 8.36 18.81
N THR A 259 5.39 9.35 19.02
CA THR A 259 5.33 10.31 20.14
C THR A 259 5.24 11.76 19.67
N ASP A 260 6.00 12.12 18.65
CA ASP A 260 6.07 13.49 18.11
C ASP A 260 5.70 13.50 16.62
N TYR A 261 4.50 13.01 16.32
CA TYR A 261 3.95 13.09 14.97
C TYR A 261 3.50 14.52 14.67
N THR A 262 3.80 15.01 13.47
CA THR A 262 3.49 16.38 13.08
C THR A 262 2.13 16.51 12.40
N CYS A 263 1.57 15.40 11.90
CA CYS A 263 0.39 15.38 11.05
C CYS A 263 -0.71 14.44 11.57
N ALA A 264 -1.96 14.75 11.22
CA ALA A 264 -3.09 13.84 11.32
C ALA A 264 -3.77 13.70 9.96
N ALA A 265 -4.10 12.47 9.59
CA ALA A 265 -4.78 12.15 8.34
C ALA A 265 -6.19 11.62 8.59
N CYS A 266 -7.14 12.02 7.76
CA CYS A 266 -8.50 11.50 7.78
C CYS A 266 -9.11 11.42 6.39
N MET A 267 -10.14 10.59 6.24
CA MET A 267 -10.97 10.58 5.05
C MET A 267 -12.18 11.48 5.28
N SER A 268 -12.29 12.57 4.53
CA SER A 268 -13.46 13.44 4.54
C SER A 268 -14.40 13.05 3.40
N ILE A 269 -15.52 12.43 3.76
CA ILE A 269 -16.56 12.07 2.78
C ILE A 269 -17.19 13.31 2.12
N PRO A 270 -17.52 14.39 2.85
CA PRO A 270 -18.07 15.62 2.24
C PRO A 270 -17.12 16.24 1.23
N LYS A 271 -15.82 16.32 1.56
CA LYS A 271 -14.80 16.85 0.65
C LYS A 271 -14.40 15.87 -0.45
N ARG A 272 -14.86 14.61 -0.38
CA ARG A 272 -14.43 13.51 -1.23
C ARG A 272 -12.92 13.45 -1.37
N ALA A 273 -12.21 13.57 -0.25
CA ALA A 273 -10.75 13.56 -0.21
C ALA A 273 -10.18 12.94 1.07
N VAL A 274 -8.97 12.39 0.96
CA VAL A 274 -8.09 12.17 2.11
C VAL A 274 -7.39 13.50 2.41
N VAL A 275 -7.48 13.93 3.66
CA VAL A 275 -6.99 15.22 4.14
C VAL A 275 -5.95 14.99 5.23
N VAL A 276 -4.83 15.70 5.13
CA VAL A 276 -3.79 15.76 6.16
C VAL A 276 -3.69 17.17 6.69
N ARG A 277 -3.67 17.32 8.01
CA ARG A 277 -3.49 18.59 8.71
C ARG A 277 -2.36 18.53 9.74
N ALA A 278 -1.77 19.68 10.01
CA ALA A 278 -0.78 19.83 11.08
C ALA A 278 -1.45 19.69 12.45
N VAL A 279 -0.89 18.86 13.35
CA VAL A 279 -1.44 18.69 14.72
C VAL A 279 -0.81 19.67 15.72
N ARG A 280 0.35 20.20 15.37
CA ARG A 280 1.10 21.25 16.05
C ARG A 280 1.73 22.19 15.02
N ASP A 281 2.38 23.25 15.46
CA ASP A 281 3.23 24.05 14.59
C ASP A 281 4.38 23.18 14.04
N ILE A 282 4.72 23.38 12.77
CA ILE A 282 5.77 22.66 12.05
C ILE A 282 6.75 23.68 11.50
N ASP A 283 8.02 23.56 11.85
CA ASP A 283 9.06 24.49 11.41
C ASP A 283 9.58 24.19 10.01
N PHE A 284 10.27 25.17 9.40
CA PHE A 284 10.93 24.95 8.11
C PHE A 284 11.98 23.84 8.21
N GLY A 285 11.96 22.90 7.26
CA GLY A 285 12.89 21.77 7.21
C GLY A 285 12.47 20.59 8.08
N GLU A 286 11.44 20.73 8.91
CA GLU A 286 10.92 19.66 9.75
C GLU A 286 10.18 18.59 8.92
N GLU A 287 10.25 17.34 9.37
CA GLU A 287 9.61 16.22 8.69
C GLU A 287 8.12 16.08 9.03
N LEU A 288 7.32 15.80 8.00
CA LEU A 288 5.91 15.48 8.10
C LEU A 288 5.74 13.99 8.41
N THR A 289 5.19 13.67 9.58
CA THR A 289 5.07 12.32 10.11
C THR A 289 3.65 12.05 10.63
N LEU A 290 3.21 10.80 10.55
CA LEU A 290 1.91 10.31 11.05
C LEU A 290 2.11 9.26 12.16
N ASP A 291 1.24 9.25 13.16
CA ASP A 291 1.10 8.07 14.01
C ASP A 291 0.25 7.00 13.30
N TYR A 292 0.91 5.98 12.77
CA TYR A 292 0.27 4.86 12.08
C TYR A 292 -0.61 4.02 13.01
N ARG A 293 -0.40 4.10 14.32
CA ARG A 293 -1.11 3.36 15.37
C ARG A 293 -2.28 4.16 15.95
N ALA A 294 -2.43 5.44 15.64
CA ALA A 294 -3.42 6.32 16.26
C ALA A 294 -4.85 5.75 16.19
N ALA A 295 -5.27 5.28 15.01
CA ALA A 295 -6.60 4.71 14.82
C ALA A 295 -6.81 3.38 15.57
N ALA A 296 -5.77 2.56 15.70
CA ALA A 296 -5.83 1.30 16.44
C ALA A 296 -5.96 1.55 17.96
N ARG A 297 -5.22 2.54 18.49
CA ARG A 297 -5.30 2.98 19.90
C ARG A 297 -6.69 3.49 20.26
N GLN A 298 -7.35 4.23 19.35
CA GLN A 298 -8.72 4.72 19.56
C GLN A 298 -9.75 3.58 19.70
N ARG A 299 -9.59 2.47 18.97
CA ARG A 299 -10.47 1.29 19.09
C ARG A 299 -10.31 0.60 20.45
N LYS A 300 -9.08 0.40 20.93
CA LYS A 300 -8.84 -0.23 22.24
C LYS A 300 -9.47 0.57 23.38
N ASN A 301 -9.35 1.90 23.35
CA ASN A 301 -9.96 2.78 24.35
C ASN A 301 -11.50 2.80 24.32
N LYS A 302 -12.11 2.64 23.13
CA LYS A 302 -13.58 2.50 23.00
C LYS A 302 -14.07 1.12 23.47
N LYS A 303 -13.42 0.01 23.07
CA LYS A 303 -13.78 -1.35 23.51
C LYS A 303 -13.72 -1.50 25.04
N GLN A 304 -12.70 -0.95 25.71
CA GLN A 304 -12.63 -0.98 27.18
C GLN A 304 -13.76 -0.22 27.89
N LYS A 305 -14.45 0.70 27.21
CA LYS A 305 -15.58 1.47 27.77
C LYS A 305 -16.96 0.89 27.44
N THR A 306 -17.07 -0.09 26.53
CA THR A 306 -18.36 -0.50 25.95
C THR A 306 -18.63 -2.01 26.00
N LEU A 307 -18.70 -2.59 27.20
CA LEU A 307 -19.23 -3.95 27.42
C LEU A 307 -18.21 -5.07 27.07
N GLY A 308 -18.14 -6.19 27.79
CA GLY A 308 -19.22 -6.86 28.53
C GLY A 308 -20.15 -7.66 27.61
N ILE A 309 -19.97 -7.59 26.28
CA ILE A 309 -20.71 -8.37 25.28
C ILE A 309 -19.69 -8.90 24.28
N SER A 310 -19.57 -10.22 24.24
CA SER A 310 -18.67 -10.95 23.34
C SER A 310 -19.16 -10.81 21.90
N ASP A 311 -18.45 -10.02 21.10
CA ASP A 311 -18.37 -10.27 19.67
C ASP A 311 -16.96 -10.80 19.39
N LEU A 312 -16.93 -12.11 19.12
CA LEU A 312 -15.83 -12.84 18.51
C LEU A 312 -15.61 -12.29 17.09
N GLU A 313 -15.16 -11.05 16.97
CA GLU A 313 -14.28 -10.69 15.87
C GLU A 313 -12.89 -11.06 16.36
N GLU A 314 -12.37 -12.18 15.83
CA GLU A 314 -10.98 -12.58 15.94
C GLU A 314 -10.13 -11.31 15.98
N GLU A 315 -9.46 -11.10 17.12
CA GLU A 315 -8.23 -10.32 17.10
C GLU A 315 -7.33 -11.08 16.12
N GLU A 316 -7.46 -10.79 14.83
CA GLU A 316 -6.27 -10.69 14.00
C GLU A 316 -5.39 -9.74 14.83
N ASP A 317 -4.46 -10.33 15.58
CA ASP A 317 -3.14 -9.77 15.84
C ASP A 317 -2.57 -9.45 14.47
N GLY A 318 -3.13 -8.37 13.90
CA GLY A 318 -2.95 -7.95 12.55
C GLY A 318 -1.57 -7.38 12.56
N TRP A 319 -0.62 -8.27 12.28
CA TRP A 319 0.77 -8.00 11.94
C TRP A 319 0.82 -6.58 11.40
N GLU A 320 1.32 -5.64 12.23
CA GLU A 320 1.22 -4.22 11.92
C GLU A 320 1.92 -4.04 10.57
N PRO A 321 1.19 -3.75 9.47
CA PRO A 321 1.66 -4.04 8.11
C PRO A 321 2.79 -3.12 7.64
N ARG A 322 3.45 -2.39 8.55
CA ARG A 322 4.28 -1.21 8.29
C ARG A 322 5.68 -1.27 8.89
N TYR A 323 5.98 -2.25 9.72
CA TYR A 323 7.30 -2.42 10.31
C TYR A 323 7.90 -3.72 9.79
N LEU A 324 8.65 -3.61 8.70
CA LEU A 324 9.61 -4.63 8.27
C LEU A 324 10.94 -4.49 9.03
N PHE A 325 11.10 -3.38 9.77
CA PHE A 325 12.19 -3.12 10.71
C PHE A 325 11.63 -3.14 12.13
N SER A 326 12.44 -3.55 13.12
CA SER A 326 11.94 -3.68 14.49
C SER A 326 11.30 -2.36 14.97
N ALA A 327 10.30 -2.44 15.84
CA ALA A 327 9.69 -1.25 16.45
C ALA A 327 10.67 -0.40 17.26
N LYS A 328 11.92 -0.84 17.46
CA LYS A 328 13.00 -0.08 18.08
C LYS A 328 13.81 0.74 17.06
N ASP A 329 13.68 0.45 15.77
CA ASP A 329 14.41 1.09 14.68
C ASP A 329 13.58 2.14 13.90
N ALA A 330 12.31 2.36 14.30
CA ALA A 330 11.38 3.34 13.69
C ALA A 330 10.91 4.42 14.66
#